data_AF-A0A1D6M1W1-F1
#
_entry.id   AF-A0A1D6M1W1-F1
#
_cell.length_a   1.000
_cell.length_b   1.000
_cell.length_c   1.000
_cell.angle_alpha   90.00
_cell.angle_beta   90.00
_cell.angle_gamma   90.00
#
_symmetry.space_group_name_H-M   'P 1'
#
loop_
_entity.id
_entity.type
_entity.pdbx_description
1 polymer ?
#
loop_
_entity_poly.entity_id
_entity_poly.type
_entity_poly.pdbx_seq_one_letter_code
_entity_poly.pdbx_strand_id
1 'polypeptide(L)'
;MTIANNKVGLIIGKGGKTIKSIQAKSGARIQVVEIWGMICMVVTARIVMPRAMVRLSTGRILFSMPEQAVSFLGGANSIFVNEKLLTTVNNNFDMDHAMFTFRSPIYAYAIY
;
A
#
# COMPACT_ATOMS: atom_id res chain seq x y z
N MET A 1 -12.50 3.96 8.18
CA MET A 1 -12.87 2.81 9.03
C MET A 1 -11.81 2.68 10.12
N THR A 2 -12.14 2.93 11.38
CA THR A 2 -11.14 2.94 12.45
C THR A 2 -10.92 1.52 12.97
N ILE A 3 -9.83 0.88 12.56
CA ILE A 3 -9.42 -0.43 13.06
C ILE A 3 -8.57 -0.21 14.31
N ALA A 4 -8.97 -0.77 15.44
CA ALA A 4 -8.19 -0.69 16.67
C ALA A 4 -6.78 -1.28 16.46
N ASN A 5 -5.74 -0.60 16.96
CA ASN A 5 -4.34 -0.98 16.75
C ASN A 5 -4.03 -2.43 17.18
N ASN A 6 -4.70 -2.94 18.22
CA ASN A 6 -4.55 -4.32 18.68
C ASN A 6 -5.15 -5.38 17.73
N LYS A 7 -5.89 -4.96 16.69
CA LYS A 7 -6.52 -5.83 15.69
C LYS A 7 -5.89 -5.74 14.29
N VAL A 8 -4.84 -4.92 14.10
CA VAL A 8 -4.14 -4.78 12.80
C VAL A 8 -3.57 -6.11 12.28
N GLY A 9 -3.20 -7.03 13.18
CA GLY A 9 -2.72 -8.35 12.77
C GLY A 9 -3.78 -9.18 12.03
N LEU A 10 -5.06 -9.00 12.37
CA LEU A 10 -6.16 -9.80 11.82
C LEU A 10 -6.47 -9.43 10.35
N ILE A 11 -6.10 -8.23 9.91
CA ILE A 11 -6.32 -7.77 8.54
C ILE A 11 -5.16 -8.12 7.58
N ILE A 12 -3.97 -8.42 8.10
CA ILE A 12 -2.78 -8.76 7.29
C ILE A 12 -2.55 -10.27 7.22
N GLY A 13 -3.07 -11.07 8.16
CA GLY A 13 -2.89 -12.52 8.13
C GLY A 13 -3.85 -13.32 9.02
N LYS A 14 -3.98 -14.62 8.75
CA LYS A 14 -4.88 -15.54 9.46
C LYS A 14 -4.54 -15.59 10.95
N GLY A 15 -5.37 -14.95 11.78
CA GLY A 15 -5.24 -14.90 13.24
C GLY A 15 -4.17 -13.94 13.79
N GLY A 16 -3.50 -13.14 12.94
CA GLY A 16 -2.61 -12.05 13.35
C GLY A 16 -1.37 -12.40 14.19
N LYS A 17 -1.04 -13.69 14.33
CA LYS A 17 0.08 -14.17 15.17
C LYS A 17 1.42 -13.61 14.70
N THR A 18 1.67 -13.58 13.39
CA THR A 18 2.93 -13.08 12.82
C THR A 18 3.15 -11.60 13.13
N ILE A 19 2.11 -10.76 12.96
CA ILE A 19 2.20 -9.33 13.24
C ILE A 19 2.44 -9.08 14.74
N LYS A 20 1.74 -9.81 15.62
CA LYS A 20 2.00 -9.75 17.07
C LYS A 20 3.44 -10.15 17.41
N SER A 21 3.97 -11.19 16.77
CA SER A 21 5.36 -11.62 16.97
C SER A 21 6.36 -10.57 16.49
N ILE A 22 6.12 -9.93 15.34
CA ILE A 22 6.97 -8.86 14.81
C ILE A 22 6.96 -7.67 15.77
N GLN A 23 5.80 -7.21 16.22
CA GLN A 23 5.69 -6.11 17.18
C GLN A 23 6.45 -6.41 18.48
N ALA A 24 6.28 -7.62 19.03
CA ALA A 24 6.95 -8.03 20.27
C ALA A 24 8.47 -8.15 20.14
N LYS A 25 8.97 -8.65 19.00
CA LYS A 25 10.42 -8.88 18.79
C LYS A 25 11.17 -7.62 18.37
N SER A 26 10.56 -6.78 17.55
CA SER A 26 11.22 -5.62 16.94
C SER A 26 10.88 -4.29 17.61
N GLY A 27 9.81 -4.23 18.42
CA GLY A 27 9.25 -2.97 18.89
C GLY A 27 8.56 -2.15 17.79
N ALA A 28 8.46 -2.68 16.56
CA ALA A 28 7.86 -1.96 15.44
C ALA A 28 6.39 -1.64 15.70
N ARG A 29 5.99 -0.40 15.44
CA ARG A 29 4.61 0.05 15.55
C ARG A 29 3.86 -0.22 14.24
N ILE A 30 3.20 -1.36 14.17
CA ILE A 30 2.33 -1.74 13.04
C ILE A 30 0.92 -1.24 13.35
N GLN A 31 0.34 -0.42 12.47
CA GLN A 31 -1.00 0.16 12.61
C GLN A 31 -1.61 0.42 11.23
N VAL A 32 -2.94 0.57 11.18
CA VAL A 32 -3.63 1.10 10.00
C VAL A 32 -3.44 2.60 9.99
N VAL A 33 -3.07 3.15 8.83
CA VAL A 33 -2.84 4.58 8.66
C VAL A 33 -3.91 5.17 7.76
N GLU A 34 -4.34 6.39 8.10
CA GLU A 34 -5.15 7.21 7.21
C GLU A 34 -4.34 7.64 5.98
N ILE A 35 -5.03 8.10 4.93
CA ILE A 35 -4.41 8.42 3.65
C ILE A 35 -3.25 9.42 3.75
N TRP A 36 -3.39 10.44 4.61
CA TRP A 36 -2.32 11.44 4.78
C TRP A 36 -1.04 10.81 5.35
N GLY A 37 -1.20 9.89 6.30
CA GLY A 37 -0.08 9.11 6.84
C GLY A 37 0.58 8.24 5.77
N MET A 38 -0.23 7.62 4.91
CA MET A 38 0.27 6.82 3.77
C MET A 38 1.10 7.68 2.79
N ILE A 39 0.60 8.86 2.41
CA ILE A 39 1.31 9.77 1.50
C ILE A 39 2.65 10.21 2.11
N CYS A 40 2.65 10.63 3.38
CA CYS A 40 3.87 11.02 4.08
C CYS A 40 4.88 9.87 4.13
N MET A 41 4.43 8.62 4.35
CA MET A 41 5.31 7.45 4.32
C MET A 41 5.93 7.22 2.94
N VAL A 42 5.14 7.35 1.87
CA VAL A 42 5.63 7.21 0.49
C VAL A 42 6.67 8.28 0.15
N VAL A 43 6.38 9.55 0.48
CA VAL A 43 7.29 10.68 0.23
C VAL A 43 8.58 10.50 1.02
N THR A 44 8.48 10.13 2.30
CA THR A 44 9.66 9.85 3.14
C THR A 44 10.49 8.72 2.56
N ALA A 45 9.86 7.62 2.13
CA ALA A 45 10.56 6.50 1.51
C ALA A 45 11.26 6.92 0.22
N ARG A 46 10.63 7.74 -0.63
CA ARG A 46 11.25 8.25 -1.86
C ARG A 46 12.44 9.17 -1.56
N ILE A 47 12.35 10.04 -0.56
CA ILE A 47 13.45 10.94 -0.19
C ILE A 47 14.63 10.16 0.39
N VAL A 48 14.37 9.26 1.34
CA VAL A 48 15.41 8.49 2.04
C VAL A 48 16.02 7.40 1.14
N MET A 49 15.23 6.80 0.25
CA MET A 49 15.65 5.71 -0.64
C MET A 49 15.34 6.04 -2.11
N PRO A 50 16.05 7.02 -2.71
CA PRO A 50 15.69 7.60 -4.01
C PRO A 50 15.73 6.63 -5.19
N ARG A 51 16.55 5.57 -5.11
CA ARG A 51 16.66 4.54 -6.14
C ARG A 51 15.76 3.33 -5.90
N ALA A 52 15.17 3.20 -4.71
CA ALA A 52 14.34 2.06 -4.37
C ALA A 52 12.99 2.12 -5.11
N MET A 53 12.46 0.94 -5.40
CA MET A 53 11.06 0.82 -5.83
C MET A 53 10.17 1.00 -4.60
N VAL A 54 9.22 1.94 -4.70
CA VAL A 54 8.23 2.20 -3.65
C VAL A 54 6.90 1.65 -4.17
N ARG A 55 6.50 0.49 -3.67
CA ARG A 55 5.29 -0.22 -4.10
C ARG A 55 4.11 0.03 -3.18
N LEU A 56 3.01 0.53 -3.74
CA LEU A 56 1.71 0.51 -3.07
C LEU A 56 1.14 -0.92 -3.19
N SER A 57 1.15 -1.65 -2.09
CA SER A 57 0.82 -3.08 -2.05
C SER A 57 -0.62 -3.30 -1.53
N THR A 58 -0.79 -4.14 -0.50
CA THR A 58 -2.08 -4.44 0.13
C THR A 58 -2.74 -3.22 0.75
N GLY A 59 -4.07 -3.14 0.65
CA GLY A 59 -4.89 -2.12 1.31
C GLY A 59 -5.31 -0.95 0.41
N ARG A 60 -4.89 -0.94 -0.86
CA ARG A 60 -5.30 0.07 -1.86
C ARG A 60 -6.81 0.17 -2.06
N ILE A 61 -7.52 -0.95 -1.92
CA ILE A 61 -8.99 -1.01 -1.98
C ILE A 61 -9.68 -0.07 -0.97
N LEU A 62 -8.95 0.35 0.07
CA LEU A 62 -9.46 1.26 1.11
C LEU A 62 -9.32 2.74 0.73
N PHE A 63 -8.63 3.04 -0.36
CA PHE A 63 -8.38 4.41 -0.85
C PHE A 63 -9.05 4.62 -2.19
N SER A 64 -9.61 5.81 -2.39
CA SER A 64 -10.16 6.25 -3.67
C SER A 64 -9.07 6.42 -4.74
N MET A 65 -9.47 6.45 -6.00
CA MET A 65 -8.55 6.63 -7.13
C MET A 65 -7.71 7.92 -7.02
N PRO A 66 -8.26 9.10 -6.66
CA PRO A 66 -7.45 10.31 -6.46
C PRO A 66 -6.42 10.18 -5.33
N GLU A 67 -6.79 9.53 -4.22
CA GLU A 67 -5.89 9.31 -3.08
C GLU A 67 -4.70 8.41 -3.45
N GLN A 68 -4.97 7.36 -4.22
CA GLN A 68 -3.92 6.52 -4.79
C GLN A 68 -3.05 7.30 -5.78
N ALA A 69 -3.66 8.12 -6.65
CA ALA A 69 -2.92 8.97 -7.60
C ALA A 69 -1.99 9.97 -6.90
N VAL A 70 -2.40 10.56 -5.78
CA VAL A 70 -1.54 11.43 -4.95
C VAL A 70 -0.36 10.65 -4.37
N SER A 71 -0.56 9.39 -3.98
CA SER A 71 0.53 8.53 -3.51
C SER A 71 1.57 8.26 -4.62
N PHE A 72 1.12 8.08 -5.87
CA PHE A 72 2.02 8.02 -7.03
C PHE A 72 2.73 9.34 -7.32
N LEU A 73 2.04 10.47 -7.14
CA LEU A 73 2.68 11.79 -7.21
C LEU A 73 3.77 11.95 -6.13
N GLY A 74 3.55 11.41 -4.94
CA GLY A 74 4.50 11.40 -3.82
C GLY A 74 5.71 10.48 -4.00
N GLY A 75 5.75 9.66 -5.06
CA GLY A 75 6.92 8.86 -5.41
C GLY A 75 6.74 7.35 -5.38
N ALA A 76 5.52 6.84 -5.14
CA ALA A 76 5.20 5.44 -5.44
C ALA A 76 5.31 5.17 -6.94
N ASN A 77 5.82 4.00 -7.31
CA ASN A 77 6.10 3.65 -8.71
C ASN A 77 5.89 2.16 -9.04
N SER A 78 5.11 1.44 -8.23
CA SER A 78 4.78 0.03 -8.49
C SER A 78 3.53 -0.38 -7.71
N ILE A 79 2.80 -1.36 -8.26
CA ILE A 79 1.63 -2.01 -7.66
C ILE A 79 1.60 -3.50 -8.03
N PHE A 80 0.77 -4.27 -7.33
CA PHE A 80 0.33 -5.60 -7.78
C PHE A 80 -0.93 -5.45 -8.65
N VAL A 81 -1.00 -6.14 -9.79
CA VAL A 81 -2.11 -6.05 -10.76
C VAL A 81 -2.96 -7.32 -10.87
N ASN A 82 -2.57 -8.41 -10.19
CA ASN A 82 -3.36 -9.64 -10.19
C ASN A 82 -4.72 -9.42 -9.55
N GLU A 83 -5.71 -10.23 -9.91
CA GLU A 83 -7.06 -10.18 -9.35
C GLU A 83 -7.09 -10.38 -7.82
N LYS A 84 -6.12 -11.12 -7.30
CA LYS A 84 -6.01 -11.46 -5.88
C LYS A 84 -4.58 -11.25 -5.38
N LEU A 85 -4.48 -10.75 -4.16
CA LEU A 85 -3.26 -10.79 -3.37
C LEU A 85 -3.13 -12.17 -2.70
N LEU A 86 -2.27 -12.29 -1.68
CA LEU A 86 -2.05 -13.58 -1.02
C LEU A 86 -3.35 -14.18 -0.42
N THR A 87 -4.21 -13.33 0.16
CA THR A 87 -5.44 -13.77 0.84
C THR A 87 -6.68 -12.91 0.54
N THR A 88 -6.51 -11.73 -0.04
CA THR A 88 -7.57 -10.74 -0.26
C THR A 88 -7.74 -10.42 -1.74
N VAL A 89 -8.93 -10.01 -2.14
CA VAL A 89 -9.16 -9.43 -3.48
C VAL A 89 -8.30 -8.18 -3.66
N ASN A 90 -7.86 -7.94 -4.89
CA ASN A 90 -7.11 -6.75 -5.27
C ASN A 90 -8.04 -5.71 -5.93
N ASN A 91 -7.50 -4.53 -6.24
CA ASN A 91 -8.20 -3.54 -7.06
C ASN A 91 -8.54 -4.11 -8.45
N ASN A 92 -9.61 -3.57 -9.04
CA ASN A 92 -9.97 -3.89 -10.42
C ASN A 92 -8.88 -3.37 -11.39
N PHE A 93 -8.47 -4.23 -12.31
CA PHE A 93 -7.46 -3.94 -13.32
C PHE A 93 -7.78 -2.70 -14.17
N ASP A 94 -9.03 -2.54 -14.61
CA ASP A 94 -9.45 -1.42 -15.47
C ASP A 94 -9.37 -0.08 -14.73
N MET A 95 -9.69 -0.07 -13.43
CA MET A 95 -9.55 1.13 -12.60
C MET A 95 -8.08 1.52 -12.42
N ASP A 96 -7.21 0.53 -12.21
CA ASP A 96 -5.77 0.74 -12.13
C ASP A 96 -5.22 1.25 -13.47
N HIS A 97 -5.67 0.68 -14.59
CA HIS A 97 -5.29 1.11 -15.93
C HIS A 97 -5.70 2.56 -16.19
N ALA A 98 -6.95 2.94 -15.88
CA ALA A 98 -7.44 4.31 -16.01
C ALA A 98 -6.61 5.32 -15.20
N MET A 99 -6.12 4.93 -14.02
CA MET A 99 -5.29 5.78 -13.17
C MET A 99 -3.93 6.09 -13.82
N PHE A 100 -3.35 5.13 -14.54
CA PHE A 100 -2.08 5.32 -15.23
C PHE A 100 -2.21 5.96 -16.60
N THR A 101 -3.34 5.79 -17.30
CA THR A 101 -3.59 6.46 -18.59
C THR A 101 -3.58 7.99 -18.47
N PHE A 102 -4.01 8.54 -17.33
CA PHE A 102 -4.00 9.99 -17.09
C PHE A 102 -2.59 10.56 -16.83
N ARG A 103 -1.58 9.71 -16.57
CA ARG A 103 -0.22 10.14 -16.21
C ARG A 103 0.76 9.74 -17.34
N SER A 104 1.50 10.72 -17.86
CA SER A 104 2.71 10.49 -18.69
C SER A 104 3.62 9.42 -18.04
N PRO A 105 4.35 8.59 -18.81
CA PRO A 105 4.67 7.18 -18.49
C PRO A 105 5.70 7.06 -17.36
N ILE A 106 5.27 7.35 -16.14
CA ILE A 106 5.99 6.92 -14.94
C ILE A 106 5.54 5.49 -14.74
N TYR A 107 6.30 4.57 -15.34
CA TYR A 107 6.16 3.12 -15.28
C TYR A 107 5.81 2.68 -13.87
N ALA A 108 4.52 2.50 -13.58
CA ALA A 108 4.12 1.61 -12.52
C ALA A 108 4.52 0.22 -13.01
N TYR A 109 5.60 -0.33 -12.46
CA TYR A 109 5.92 -1.73 -12.71
C TYR A 109 4.81 -2.55 -12.08
N ALA A 110 3.87 -2.97 -12.92
CA ALA A 110 2.87 -3.97 -12.63
C ALA A 110 3.61 -5.30 -12.46
N ILE A 111 3.76 -5.73 -11.22
CA ILE A 111 4.36 -7.04 -10.94
C ILE A 111 3.21 -8.04 -10.84
N TYR A 112 3.19 -8.96 -11.81
CA TYR A 112 2.37 -10.18 -11.78
C TYR A 112 2.89 -11.17 -10.74
#